data_AF-A0A7X4DJR2-F1
#
_entry.id   AF-A0A7X4DJR2-F1
#
_cell.length_a   1.000
_cell.length_b   1.000
_cell.length_c   1.000
_cell.angle_alpha   90.00
_cell.angle_beta   90.00
_cell.angle_gamma   90.00
#
_symmetry.space_group_name_H-M   'P 1'
#
loop_
_entity.id
_entity.type
_entity.pdbx_description
1 polymer ?
#
loop_
_entity_poly.entity_id
_entity_poly.type
_entity_poly.pdbx_seq_one_letter_code
_entity_poly.pdbx_strand_id
1 'polypeptide(L)'
;MGDPGAVVRGNLARHYSRFRVSERVLLTGHSHQAWPDVAFEAQQQAWLDAAEHVDDKWNRAFEVADEVRAGYRRLLDDPDGHIALGQNTHELVIRFLSALPLRERPRLVTTDGEFHTIRRQLDRLEEEGIEVVRVGVAERGDGAPWESG
;
A
#
# COMPACT_ATOMS: atom_id res chain seq x y z
N MET A 1 -28.37 -8.45 15.36
CA MET A 1 -27.54 -7.39 14.75
C MET A 1 -26.45 -7.08 15.75
N GLY A 2 -25.29 -7.74 15.60
CA GLY A 2 -24.19 -7.66 16.57
C GLY A 2 -23.48 -6.31 16.45
N ASP A 3 -23.09 -5.75 17.60
CA ASP A 3 -22.28 -4.53 17.69
C ASP A 3 -20.99 -4.69 16.84
N PRO A 4 -20.82 -3.91 15.75
CA PRO A 4 -19.59 -3.93 14.95
C PRO A 4 -18.33 -3.59 15.77
N GLY A 5 -18.49 -2.89 16.90
CA GLY A 5 -17.42 -2.53 17.83
C GLY A 5 -16.97 -3.66 18.76
N ALA A 6 -17.77 -4.73 18.92
CA ALA A 6 -17.44 -5.84 19.81
C ALA A 6 -16.33 -6.75 19.24
N VAL A 7 -16.16 -6.79 17.91
CA VAL A 7 -15.08 -7.56 17.25
C VAL A 7 -13.71 -6.91 17.46
N VAL A 8 -13.66 -5.60 17.68
CA VAL A 8 -12.41 -4.79 17.68
C VAL A 8 -11.72 -4.75 19.05
N ARG A 9 -12.39 -5.15 20.15
CA ARG A 9 -11.82 -5.15 21.51
C ARG A 9 -11.19 -6.47 21.94
N GLY A 10 -10.89 -7.38 21.01
CA GLY A 10 -9.91 -8.44 21.26
C GLY A 10 -8.53 -7.79 21.36
N ASN A 11 -7.76 -8.08 22.42
CA ASN A 11 -6.43 -7.51 22.64
C ASN A 11 -5.51 -7.74 21.42
N LEU A 12 -5.43 -6.77 20.50
CA LEU A 12 -4.63 -6.85 19.27
C LEU A 12 -3.18 -7.18 19.58
N ALA A 13 -2.64 -6.72 20.72
CA ALA A 13 -1.25 -6.97 21.11
C ALA A 13 -0.89 -8.46 21.16
N ARG A 14 -1.86 -9.35 21.46
CA ARG A 14 -1.62 -10.81 21.48
C ARG A 14 -1.23 -11.37 20.12
N HIS A 15 -1.64 -10.71 19.03
CA HIS A 15 -1.33 -11.12 17.65
C HIS A 15 0.01 -10.59 17.17
N TYR A 16 0.73 -9.81 17.98
CA TYR A 16 2.03 -9.21 17.64
C TYR A 16 3.08 -9.58 18.70
N SER A 17 2.97 -10.81 19.24
CA SER A 17 3.76 -11.24 20.41
C SER A 17 5.26 -11.28 20.10
N ARG A 18 5.66 -11.68 18.88
CA ARG A 18 7.06 -11.66 18.44
C ARG A 18 7.69 -10.27 18.44
N PHE A 19 6.90 -9.23 18.19
CA PHE A 19 7.35 -7.84 18.28
C PHE A 19 7.26 -7.26 19.70
N ARG A 20 6.72 -8.02 20.66
CA ARG A 20 6.57 -7.65 22.08
C ARG A 20 5.86 -6.31 22.27
N VAL A 21 4.83 -6.02 21.49
CA VAL A 21 4.15 -4.71 21.49
C VAL A 21 3.41 -4.39 22.80
N SER A 22 3.19 -5.39 23.66
CA SER A 22 2.70 -5.18 25.03
C SER A 22 3.77 -4.65 26.00
N GLU A 23 5.04 -4.73 25.61
CA GLU A 23 6.19 -4.37 26.46
C GLU A 23 6.99 -3.19 25.90
N ARG A 24 6.66 -2.72 24.69
CA ARG A 24 7.32 -1.57 24.05
C ARG A 24 6.35 -0.77 23.20
N VAL A 25 6.58 0.54 23.14
CA VAL A 25 5.83 1.45 22.28
C VAL A 25 6.64 1.74 21.01
N LEU A 26 6.02 1.58 19.84
CA LEU A 26 6.62 1.88 18.54
C LEU A 26 6.01 3.17 17.97
N LEU A 27 6.78 4.25 17.98
CA LEU A 27 6.37 5.55 17.42
C LEU A 27 6.93 5.81 16.01
N THR A 28 7.42 4.76 15.35
CA THR A 28 8.04 4.79 14.02
C THR A 28 7.20 4.07 12.97
N GLY A 29 5.88 3.96 13.17
CA GLY A 29 4.98 3.18 12.30
C GLY A 29 4.93 3.60 10.83
N HIS A 30 5.51 4.75 10.47
CA HIS A 30 5.66 5.18 9.07
C HIS A 30 6.84 4.51 8.35
N SER A 31 7.79 3.91 9.08
CA SER A 31 9.00 3.27 8.53
C SER A 31 9.21 1.85 9.06
N HIS A 32 8.84 1.59 10.32
CA HIS A 32 9.03 0.32 10.98
C HIS A 32 7.75 -0.07 11.71
N GLN A 33 6.94 -0.90 11.07
CA GLN A 33 5.73 -1.46 11.67
C GLN A 33 6.00 -2.83 12.29
N ALA A 34 5.37 -3.10 13.43
CA ALA A 34 5.28 -4.47 13.95
C ALA A 34 4.44 -5.32 12.99
N TRP A 35 4.90 -6.53 12.72
CA TRP A 35 4.12 -7.49 11.94
C TRP A 35 3.38 -8.45 12.87
N PRO A 36 2.15 -8.84 12.53
CA PRO A 36 1.45 -9.83 13.31
C PRO A 36 2.15 -11.20 13.18
N ASP A 37 1.99 -12.06 14.18
CA ASP A 37 2.60 -13.38 14.27
C ASP A 37 2.27 -14.25 13.05
N VAL A 38 1.06 -14.11 12.50
CA VAL A 38 0.62 -14.80 11.28
C VAL A 38 1.44 -14.41 10.04
N ALA A 39 2.07 -13.23 10.02
CA ALA A 39 2.96 -12.85 8.92
C ALA A 39 4.25 -13.69 8.93
N PHE A 40 4.76 -14.04 10.11
CA PHE A 40 5.91 -14.95 10.23
C PHE A 40 5.55 -16.36 9.77
N GLU A 41 4.36 -16.84 10.13
CA GLU A 41 3.84 -18.15 9.66
C GLU A 41 3.69 -18.16 8.14
N ALA A 42 3.09 -17.11 7.56
CA ALA A 42 2.93 -16.98 6.11
C ALA A 42 4.25 -16.92 5.34
N GLN A 43 5.27 -16.23 5.87
CA GLN A 43 6.60 -16.18 5.24
C GLN A 43 7.28 -17.56 5.23
N GLN A 44 7.17 -18.31 6.33
CA GLN A 44 7.66 -19.70 6.36
C GLN A 44 6.91 -20.58 5.36
N GLN A 45 5.58 -20.45 5.31
CA GLN A 45 4.76 -21.22 4.37
C GLN A 45 5.12 -20.90 2.92
N ALA A 46 5.31 -19.63 2.57
CA ALA A 46 5.72 -19.23 1.22
C ALA A 46 7.07 -19.86 0.82
N TRP A 47 8.00 -19.99 1.76
CA TRP A 47 9.27 -20.68 1.52
C TRP A 47 9.06 -22.19 1.31
N LEU A 48 8.22 -22.83 2.13
CA LEU A 48 7.88 -24.25 2.00
C LEU A 48 7.19 -24.55 0.67
N ASP A 49 6.18 -23.75 0.29
CA ASP A 49 5.48 -23.86 -1.00
C ASP A 49 6.46 -23.73 -2.18
N ALA A 50 7.43 -22.82 -2.07
CA ALA A 50 8.46 -22.66 -3.10
C ALA A 50 9.43 -23.85 -3.19
N ALA A 51 9.76 -24.47 -2.05
CA ALA A 51 10.61 -25.66 -2.00
C ALA A 51 9.89 -26.92 -2.49
N GLU A 52 8.61 -27.07 -2.16
CA GLU A 52 7.78 -28.22 -2.56
C GLU A 52 7.44 -28.20 -4.05
N HIS A 53 6.98 -27.05 -4.55
CA HIS A 53 6.42 -26.96 -5.91
C HIS A 53 7.41 -26.45 -6.95
N VAL A 54 8.53 -25.85 -6.55
CA VAL A 54 9.59 -25.34 -7.44
C VAL A 54 9.05 -24.43 -8.55
N ASP A 55 8.85 -24.96 -9.76
CA ASP A 55 8.35 -24.21 -10.93
C ASP A 55 6.82 -24.09 -10.91
N ASP A 56 6.11 -25.06 -10.32
CA ASP A 56 4.64 -25.08 -10.25
C ASP A 56 4.08 -24.20 -9.11
N LYS A 57 4.95 -23.63 -8.27
CA LYS A 57 4.56 -22.78 -7.11
C LYS A 57 3.69 -21.57 -7.50
N TRP A 58 3.77 -21.13 -8.75
CA TRP A 58 3.05 -19.94 -9.21
C TRP A 58 1.54 -20.12 -9.15
N ASN A 59 1.02 -21.32 -9.41
CA ASN A 59 -0.41 -21.59 -9.27
C ASN A 59 -0.86 -21.31 -7.84
N ARG A 60 -0.13 -21.85 -6.84
CA ARG A 60 -0.39 -21.61 -5.43
C ARG A 60 -0.26 -20.14 -5.05
N ALA A 61 0.78 -19.47 -5.55
CA ALA A 61 0.98 -18.04 -5.30
C ALA A 61 -0.17 -17.18 -5.87
N PHE A 62 -0.72 -17.55 -7.04
CA PHE A 62 -1.84 -16.82 -7.65
C PHE A 62 -3.16 -17.03 -6.89
N GLU A 63 -3.44 -18.23 -6.39
CA GLU A 63 -4.59 -18.47 -5.51
C GLU A 63 -4.56 -17.56 -4.27
N VAL A 64 -3.41 -17.52 -3.58
CA VAL A 64 -3.22 -16.65 -2.41
C VAL A 64 -3.34 -15.17 -2.80
N ALA A 65 -2.79 -14.78 -3.95
CA ALA A 65 -2.94 -13.42 -4.46
C ALA A 65 -4.41 -13.04 -4.71
N ASP A 66 -5.23 -13.96 -5.20
CA ASP A 66 -6.65 -13.73 -5.44
C ASP A 66 -7.45 -13.60 -4.14
N GLU A 67 -7.11 -14.39 -3.11
CA GLU A 67 -7.66 -14.20 -1.77
C GLU A 67 -7.32 -12.83 -1.19
N VAL A 68 -6.07 -12.37 -1.38
CA VAL A 68 -5.62 -11.03 -0.96
C VAL A 68 -6.41 -9.94 -1.71
N ARG A 69 -6.59 -10.07 -3.02
CA ARG A 69 -7.42 -9.13 -3.81
C ARG A 69 -8.86 -9.10 -3.30
N ALA A 70 -9.46 -10.25 -3.03
CA ALA A 70 -10.81 -10.33 -2.47
C ALA A 70 -10.89 -9.66 -1.08
N GLY A 71 -9.84 -9.80 -0.27
CA GLY A 71 -9.70 -9.08 1.01
C GLY A 71 -9.72 -7.56 0.83
N TYR A 72 -8.90 -7.03 -0.09
CA TYR A 72 -8.86 -5.59 -0.36
C TYR A 72 -10.18 -5.05 -0.94
N ARG A 73 -10.84 -5.79 -1.84
CA ARG A 73 -12.17 -5.42 -2.35
C ARG A 73 -13.19 -5.24 -1.24
N ARG A 74 -13.22 -6.16 -0.27
CA ARG A 74 -14.09 -6.03 0.91
C ARG A 74 -13.67 -4.85 1.80
N LEU A 75 -12.38 -4.63 2.01
CA LEU A 75 -11.87 -3.56 2.86
C LEU A 75 -12.19 -2.16 2.28
N LEU A 76 -12.16 -2.05 0.95
CA LEU A 76 -12.40 -0.80 0.22
C LEU A 76 -13.87 -0.59 -0.16
N ASP A 77 -14.76 -1.51 0.22
CA ASP A 77 -16.18 -1.54 -0.20
C ASP A 77 -16.36 -1.44 -1.73
N ASP A 78 -15.48 -2.13 -2.47
CA ASP A 78 -15.41 -2.12 -3.93
C ASP A 78 -15.43 -3.57 -4.47
N PRO A 79 -16.62 -4.20 -4.56
CA PRO A 79 -16.75 -5.61 -4.90
C PRO A 79 -16.27 -5.96 -6.32
N ASP A 80 -16.34 -5.00 -7.24
CA ASP A 80 -15.92 -5.15 -8.64
C ASP A 80 -14.55 -4.49 -8.92
N GLY A 81 -13.88 -4.00 -7.88
CA GLY A 81 -12.62 -3.28 -7.96
C GLY A 81 -11.48 -4.06 -8.61
N HIS A 82 -10.75 -3.40 -9.50
CA HIS A 82 -9.55 -3.93 -10.11
C HIS A 82 -8.33 -3.68 -9.22
N ILE A 83 -7.86 -4.74 -8.54
CA ILE A 83 -6.73 -4.65 -7.60
C ILE A 83 -5.44 -5.20 -8.23
N ALA A 84 -4.48 -4.29 -8.48
CA ALA A 84 -3.10 -4.66 -8.81
C ALA A 84 -2.28 -4.86 -7.53
N LEU A 85 -1.55 -5.98 -7.45
CA LEU A 85 -0.57 -6.21 -6.38
C LEU A 85 0.81 -5.83 -6.89
N GLY A 86 1.62 -5.21 -6.03
CA GLY A 86 3.00 -4.82 -6.29
C GLY A 86 3.85 -5.00 -5.03
N GLN A 87 5.17 -5.05 -5.22
CA GLN A 87 6.16 -5.23 -4.16
C GLN A 87 6.31 -3.98 -3.30
N ASN A 88 6.05 -2.79 -3.87
CA ASN A 88 6.09 -1.51 -3.18
C ASN A 88 5.32 -0.44 -3.97
N THR A 89 5.08 0.71 -3.33
CA THR A 89 4.36 1.83 -3.93
C THR A 89 5.06 2.42 -5.15
N HIS A 90 6.39 2.49 -5.16
CA HIS A 90 7.14 3.05 -6.29
C HIS A 90 6.94 2.22 -7.55
N GLU A 91 7.08 0.90 -7.47
CA GLU A 91 6.82 -0.03 -8.58
C GLU A 91 5.42 0.15 -9.16
N LEU A 92 4.39 0.25 -8.30
CA LEU A 92 3.01 0.47 -8.74
C LEU A 92 2.84 1.80 -9.48
N VAL A 93 3.47 2.87 -9.00
CA VAL A 93 3.45 4.18 -9.69
C VAL A 93 4.16 4.09 -11.05
N ILE A 94 5.32 3.44 -11.14
CA ILE A 94 6.01 3.24 -12.43
C ILE A 94 5.16 2.45 -13.40
N ARG A 95 4.54 1.36 -12.94
CA ARG A 95 3.66 0.52 -13.75
C ARG A 95 2.44 1.30 -14.24
N PHE A 96 1.88 2.19 -13.42
CA PHE A 96 0.81 3.08 -13.83
C PHE A 96 1.28 4.09 -14.88
N LEU A 97 2.39 4.79 -14.63
CA LEU A 97 2.93 5.80 -15.54
C LEU A 97 3.32 5.20 -16.91
N SER A 98 3.84 3.98 -16.95
CA SER A 98 4.23 3.31 -18.20
C SER A 98 3.05 2.91 -19.08
N ALA A 99 1.84 2.82 -18.52
CA ALA A 99 0.61 2.57 -19.26
C ALA A 99 -0.03 3.85 -19.83
N LEU A 100 0.44 5.03 -19.43
CA LEU A 100 -0.08 6.30 -19.93
C LEU A 100 0.54 6.66 -21.29
N PRO A 101 -0.19 7.34 -22.20
CA PRO A 101 0.32 7.75 -23.51
C PRO A 101 1.23 8.98 -23.42
N LEU A 102 2.26 8.94 -22.57
CA LEU A 102 3.14 10.07 -22.29
C LEU A 102 3.98 10.52 -23.49
N ARG A 103 4.06 9.72 -24.56
CA ARG A 103 4.68 10.13 -25.83
C ARG A 103 3.81 11.11 -26.61
N GLU A 104 2.49 10.97 -26.53
CA GLU A 104 1.52 11.82 -27.22
C GLU A 104 1.10 13.01 -26.35
N ARG A 105 1.05 12.79 -25.03
CA ARG A 105 0.66 13.78 -24.03
C ARG A 105 1.73 13.83 -22.93
N PRO A 106 2.89 14.46 -23.18
CA PRO A 106 4.04 14.45 -22.28
C PRO A 106 3.86 15.43 -21.12
N ARG A 107 2.77 15.32 -20.35
CA ARG A 107 2.47 16.23 -19.24
C ARG A 107 1.91 15.48 -18.03
N LEU A 108 2.55 15.68 -16.90
CA LEU A 108 2.14 15.18 -15.59
C LEU A 108 1.89 16.38 -14.65
N VAL A 109 0.86 16.28 -13.82
CA VAL A 109 0.56 17.26 -12.78
C VAL A 109 0.66 16.56 -11.43
N THR A 110 1.41 17.15 -10.51
CA THR A 110 1.72 16.57 -9.19
C THR A 110 1.77 17.67 -8.12
N THR A 111 1.97 17.31 -6.85
CA THR A 111 2.24 18.29 -5.79
C THR A 111 3.74 18.50 -5.57
N ASP A 112 4.15 19.58 -4.88
CA ASP A 112 5.54 19.75 -4.39
C ASP A 112 5.82 18.99 -3.08
N GLY A 113 4.79 18.38 -2.48
CA GLY A 113 4.85 17.55 -1.28
C GLY A 113 5.05 16.05 -1.52
N GLU A 114 5.36 15.63 -2.75
CA GLU A 114 5.54 14.21 -3.06
C GLU A 114 6.67 13.56 -2.26
N PHE A 115 6.47 12.28 -1.93
CA PHE A 115 7.50 11.48 -1.28
C PHE A 115 8.77 11.44 -2.14
N HIS A 116 9.93 11.47 -1.49
CA HIS A 116 11.21 11.69 -2.17
C HIS A 116 11.50 10.72 -3.33
N THR A 117 11.05 9.46 -3.24
CA THR A 117 11.19 8.48 -4.32
C THR A 117 10.39 8.87 -5.56
N ILE A 118 9.18 9.38 -5.39
CA ILE A 118 8.33 9.84 -6.49
C ILE A 118 8.91 11.13 -7.09
N ARG A 119 9.31 12.09 -6.25
CA ARG A 119 9.97 13.32 -6.72
C ARG A 119 11.17 13.02 -7.62
N ARG A 120 12.11 12.19 -7.16
CA ARG A 120 13.30 11.80 -7.96
C ARG A 120 12.93 11.12 -9.27
N GLN A 121 11.86 10.31 -9.28
CA GLN A 121 11.38 9.68 -10.49
C GLN A 121 10.83 10.70 -11.49
N LEU A 122 10.04 11.66 -11.01
CA LEU A 122 9.46 12.70 -11.85
C LEU A 122 10.54 13.63 -12.41
N ASP A 123 11.54 14.00 -11.60
CA ASP A 123 12.70 14.79 -12.06
C ASP A 123 13.43 14.06 -13.21
N ARG A 124 13.60 12.73 -13.11
CA ARG A 124 14.21 11.93 -14.19
C ARG A 124 13.34 11.87 -15.46
N LEU A 125 12.01 11.91 -15.32
CA LEU A 125 11.11 11.95 -16.48
C LEU A 125 11.14 13.32 -17.17
N GLU A 126 11.35 14.41 -16.44
CA GLU A 126 11.57 15.74 -17.04
C GLU A 126 12.81 15.78 -17.92
N GLU A 127 13.91 15.14 -17.50
CA GLU A 127 15.12 15.01 -18.32
C GLU A 127 14.86 14.28 -19.65
N GLU A 128 13.85 13.41 -19.70
CA GLU A 128 13.43 12.66 -20.90
C GLU A 128 12.35 13.40 -21.72
N GLY A 129 12.05 14.65 -21.37
CA GLY A 129 11.14 15.52 -22.12
C GLY A 129 9.66 15.45 -21.69
N ILE A 130 9.36 14.87 -20.53
CA ILE A 130 8.01 14.93 -19.94
C ILE A 130 7.87 16.22 -19.13
N GLU A 131 6.88 17.07 -19.46
CA GLU A 131 6.54 18.24 -18.64
C GLU A 131 5.96 17.80 -17.29
N VAL A 132 6.57 18.20 -16.17
CA VAL A 132 6.02 17.96 -14.83
C VAL A 132 5.63 19.28 -14.17
N VAL A 133 4.32 19.49 -14.02
CA VAL A 133 3.75 20.64 -13.34
C VAL A 133 3.58 20.32 -11.85
N ARG A 134 4.22 21.10 -10.98
CA ARG A 134 4.12 20.94 -9.52
C ARG A 134 3.21 22.02 -8.94
N VAL A 135 2.21 21.60 -8.17
CA VAL A 135 1.26 22.47 -7.47
C VAL A 135 1.65 22.51 -5.99
N GLY A 136 1.70 23.71 -5.41
CA GLY A 136 2.04 23.91 -4.01
C GLY A 136 1.03 23.26 -3.07
N VAL A 137 1.51 22.51 -2.09
CA VAL A 137 0.66 22.06 -0.97
C VAL A 137 0.41 23.26 -0.05
N ALA A 138 -0.82 23.75 -0.01
CA ALA A 138 -1.19 24.82 0.91
C ALA A 138 -1.07 24.34 2.37
N GLU A 139 -0.57 25.20 3.25
CA GLU A 139 -0.77 24.97 4.69
C GLU A 139 -2.27 25.00 4.98
N ARG A 140 -2.76 24.06 5.81
CA ARG A 140 -4.09 24.22 6.39
C ARG A 140 -4.05 25.48 7.24
N GLY A 141 -4.67 26.55 6.77
CA GLY A 141 -4.93 27.72 7.60
C GLY A 141 -5.71 27.29 8.84
N ASP A 142 -5.28 27.76 10.01
CA ASP A 142 -6.03 27.60 11.25
C ASP A 142 -7.39 28.31 11.11
N GLY A 143 -8.46 27.53 10.91
CA GLY A 143 -9.83 27.98 11.06
C GLY A 143 -10.68 28.04 9.78
N ALA A 144 -11.44 26.97 9.56
CA ALA A 144 -12.81 27.08 9.07
C ALA A 144 -13.63 25.98 9.75
N PRO A 145 -14.68 26.31 10.53
CA PRO A 145 -15.63 25.31 10.98
C PRO A 145 -16.28 24.70 9.75
N TRP A 146 -16.40 23.38 9.74
CA TRP A 146 -17.28 22.66 8.84
C TRP A 146 -18.68 23.27 8.99
N GLU A 147 -19.24 23.87 7.95
CA GLU A 147 -20.69 24.04 7.89
C GLU A 147 -21.24 22.78 7.25
N SER A 148 -21.90 21.96 8.07
CA SER A 148 -22.72 20.84 7.65
C SER A 148 -23.93 21.37 6.90
N GLY A 149 -23.97 21.13 5.59
CA GLY A 149 -25.19 21.12 4.79
C GLY A 149 -25.80 19.73 4.73
#